data_AF-A0A661TLL0-F1
#
_entry.id   AF-A0A661TLL0-F1
#
_cell.length_a   1.000
_cell.length_b   1.000
_cell.length_c   1.000
_cell.angle_alpha   90.00
_cell.angle_beta   90.00
_cell.angle_gamma   90.00
#
_symmetry.space_group_name_H-M   'P 1'
#
loop_
_entity.id
_entity.type
_entity.pdbx_description
1 polymer ?
#
loop_
_entity_poly.entity_id
_entity_poly.type
_entity_poly.pdbx_seq_one_letter_code
_entity_poly.pdbx_strand_id
1 'polypeptide(L)' 'MAHKVHPKAFRLRNLSDWDSRWLDKKNLPQYLEEDFRIREFLEEKLKDSALQNIEIERSP' A
#
# COMPACT_ATOMS: atom_id res chain seq x y z
N MET A 1 12.63 15.33 -23.91
CA MET A 1 12.12 14.20 -23.11
C MET A 1 11.20 14.74 -22.03
N ALA A 2 10.00 14.19 -21.86
CA ALA A 2 9.05 14.69 -20.86
C ALA A 2 9.16 13.87 -19.57
N HIS A 3 9.40 14.53 -18.45
CA HIS A 3 9.38 13.91 -17.12
C HIS A 3 7.93 13.75 -16.66
N LYS A 4 7.34 12.57 -16.87
CA LYS A 4 5.99 12.26 -16.41
C LYS A 4 6.04 11.51 -15.09
N VAL A 5 5.25 11.96 -14.12
CA VAL A 5 5.07 11.33 -12.81
C VAL A 5 3.96 10.29 -12.85
N HIS A 6 3.98 9.33 -11.92
CA HIS A 6 2.92 8.34 -11.81
C HIS A 6 1.60 9.03 -11.38
N PRO A 7 0.47 8.84 -12.09
CA PRO A 7 -0.79 9.55 -11.79
C PRO A 7 -1.35 9.26 -10.40
N LYS A 8 -1.09 8.08 -9.81
CA LYS A 8 -1.48 7.77 -8.42
C LYS A 8 -0.69 8.62 -7.44
N ALA A 9 0.63 8.72 -7.64
CA ALA A 9 1.51 9.55 -6.80
C ALA A 9 1.13 11.04 -6.89
N PHE A 10 0.77 11.50 -8.09
CA PHE A 10 0.34 12.88 -8.29
C PHE A 10 -1.02 13.22 -7.65
N ARG A 11 -1.93 12.23 -7.53
CA ARG A 11 -3.30 12.43 -7.03
C ARG A 11 -3.49 12.03 -5.55
N LEU A 12 -2.48 11.41 -4.94
CA LEU A 12 -2.43 11.10 -3.51
C LEU A 12 -2.77 12.35 -2.69
N ARG A 13 -3.53 12.15 -1.60
CA ARG A 13 -4.08 13.18 -0.69
C ARG A 13 -5.31 13.96 -1.20
N ASN A 14 -5.43 14.23 -2.50
CA ASN A 14 -6.55 15.05 -3.01
C ASN A 14 -7.70 14.20 -3.55
N LEU A 15 -7.39 13.24 -4.43
CA LEU A 15 -8.39 12.45 -5.15
C LEU A 15 -8.28 10.95 -4.85
N SER A 16 -7.13 10.51 -4.32
CA SER A 16 -6.87 9.12 -3.98
C SER A 16 -6.19 9.01 -2.62
N ASP A 17 -6.63 8.02 -1.84
CA ASP A 17 -6.09 7.74 -0.51
C ASP A 17 -4.88 6.81 -0.54
N TRP A 18 -4.27 6.66 0.65
CA TRP A 18 -3.21 5.70 0.90
C TRP A 18 -3.78 4.29 1.05
N ASP A 19 -3.09 3.32 0.45
CA ASP A 19 -3.42 1.90 0.58
C ASP A 19 -3.08 1.37 1.99
N SER A 20 -2.04 1.92 2.64
CA SER A 20 -1.70 1.60 4.03
C SER A 20 -1.98 2.81 4.93
N ARG A 21 -2.85 2.65 5.92
CA ARG A 21 -3.28 3.71 6.84
C ARG A 21 -2.95 3.32 8.28
N TRP A 22 -1.80 3.81 8.73
CA TRP A 22 -1.35 3.67 10.10
C TRP A 22 -0.21 4.66 10.35
N LEU A 23 0.02 5.00 11.62
CA LEU A 23 1.14 5.85 12.02
C LEU A 23 1.72 5.33 13.34
N ASP A 24 2.88 4.69 13.26
CA ASP A 24 3.68 4.33 14.43
C ASP A 24 5.08 4.90 14.27
N LYS A 25 5.56 5.64 15.27
CA LYS A 25 6.90 6.25 15.26
C LYS A 25 7.99 5.30 15.74
N LYS A 26 7.66 4.29 16.56
CA LYS A 26 8.62 3.36 17.16
C LYS A 26 8.82 2.14 16.28
N ASN A 27 7.73 1.59 15.73
CA ASN A 27 7.75 0.32 15.02
C ASN A 27 7.67 0.46 13.49
N LEU A 28 7.93 1.66 12.96
CA LEU A 28 7.80 1.95 11.53
C LEU A 28 8.52 0.95 10.61
N PRO A 29 9.80 0.57 10.85
CA PRO A 29 10.49 -0.36 9.96
C PRO A 29 9.84 -1.75 9.96
N GLN A 30 9.40 -2.22 11.13
CA GLN A 30 8.78 -3.52 11.29
C GLN A 30 7.42 -3.58 10.59
N TYR A 31 6.58 -2.57 10.79
CA TYR A 31 5.25 -2.52 10.15
C TYR A 31 5.35 -2.35 8.63
N LEU A 32 6.35 -1.62 8.14
CA LEU A 32 6.60 -1.52 6.71
C LEU A 32 7.01 -2.86 6.09
N GLU A 33 7.91 -3.61 6.75
CA GLU A 33 8.32 -4.93 6.29
C GLU A 33 7.16 -5.93 6.32
N GLU A 34 6.34 -5.88 7.37
CA GLU A 34 5.18 -6.73 7.52
C GLU A 34 4.09 -6.42 6.47
N ASP A 35 3.81 -5.13 6.20
CA ASP A 35 2.89 -4.73 5.13
C ASP A 35 3.35 -5.25 3.76
N PHE A 36 4.66 -5.23 3.48
CA PHE A 36 5.22 -5.77 2.24
C PHE A 36 4.99 -7.29 2.13
N ARG A 37 5.30 -8.04 3.20
CA ARG A 37 5.10 -9.50 3.26
C ARG A 37 3.63 -9.89 3.12
N ILE A 38 2.73 -9.14 3.74
CA ILE A 38 1.29 -9.38 3.65
C ILE A 38 0.82 -9.25 2.19
N ARG A 39 1.28 -8.21 1.48
CA ARG A 39 0.91 -8.00 0.07
C ARG A 39 1.43 -9.13 -0.81
N GLU A 40 2.70 -9.49 -0.68
CA GLU A 40 3.31 -10.59 -1.45
C GLU A 40 2.57 -11.92 -1.20
N PHE A 41 2.26 -12.21 0.06
CA PHE A 41 1.51 -13.42 0.42
C PHE A 41 0.09 -13.44 -0.17
N LEU A 42 -0.62 -12.30 -0.14
CA LEU A 42 -1.98 -12.20 -0.67
C LEU A 42 -1.99 -12.28 -2.20
N GLU A 43 -1.04 -11.64 -2.88
CA GLU A 43 -0.92 -11.70 -4.33
C GLU A 43 -0.66 -13.12 -4.83
N GLU A 44 0.22 -13.88 -4.16
CA GLU A 44 0.48 -15.28 -4.50
C GLU A 44 -0.72 -16.18 -4.19
N LYS A 45 -1.34 -16.02 -3.01
CA LYS A 45 -2.45 -16.88 -2.58
C LYS A 45 -3.74 -16.65 -3.38
N LEU A 46 -4.00 -15.41 -3.78
CA LEU A 46 -5.21 -15.00 -4.48
C LEU A 46 -4.96 -14.77 -5.97
N LYS A 47 -3.89 -15.32 -6.54
CA LYS A 47 -3.51 -15.13 -7.95
C LYS A 47 -4.60 -15.49 -8.96
N ASP A 48 -5.41 -16.51 -8.64
CA ASP A 48 -6.53 -16.96 -9.48
C ASP A 48 -7.79 -16.10 -9.28
N SER A 49 -7.81 -15.26 -8.25
CA SER A 49 -8.86 -14.30 -7.97
C SER A 49 -8.40 -12.94 -8.48
N ALA A 50 -9.19 -12.25 -9.30
CA ALA A 50 -8.82 -10.93 -9.82
C ALA A 50 -8.85 -9.86 -8.69
N LEU A 51 -7.80 -9.81 -7.88
CA LEU A 51 -7.60 -8.85 -6.80
C LEU A 51 -7.62 -7.43 -7.36
N GLN A 52 -8.57 -6.62 -6.90
CA GLN A 52 -8.69 -5.23 -7.33
C GLN A 52 -7.70 -4.31 -6.61
N ASN A 53 -7.68 -4.35 -5.27
CA ASN A 53 -6.84 -3.51 -4.41
C ASN A 53 -6.62 -4.22 -3.05
N ILE A 54 -5.50 -3.89 -2.38
CA ILE A 54 -5.18 -4.34 -1.02
C ILE A 54 -5.03 -3.09 -0.15
N GLU A 55 -5.91 -2.94 0.83
CA GLU A 55 -5.89 -1.85 1.81
C GLU A 55 -5.55 -2.41 3.20
N ILE A 56 -4.59 -1.79 3.88
CA ILE A 56 -4.08 -2.22 5.19
C ILE A 56 -4.30 -1.09 6.18
N GLU A 57 -5.17 -1.31 7.15
CA GLU A 57 -5.38 -0.39 8.27
C GLU A 57 -4.86 -1.03 9.56
N ARG A 58 -4.07 -0.28 10.35
CA ARG A 58 -3.64 -0.72 11.67
C ARG A 58 -4.16 0.24 12.73
N SER A 59 -5.02 -0.26 13.61
CA SER A 59 -5.52 0.48 14.76
C SER A 59 -4.46 0.55 15.88
N PRO A 60 -4.41 1.64 16.65
CA PRO A 60 -3.54 1.77 17.82
C PRO A 60 -3.95 0.86 18.98
#